data_AF-A0AA49DZI2-F1
#
_entry.id   AF-A0AA49DZI2-F1
#
_cell.length_a   1.000
_cell.length_b   1.000
_cell.length_c   1.000
_cell.angle_alpha   90.00
_cell.angle_beta   90.00
_cell.angle_gamma   90.00
#
_symmetry.space_group_name_H-M   'P 1'
#
loop_
_entity.id
_entity.type
_entity.pdbx_description
1 polymer ?
#
loop_
_entity_poly.entity_id
_entity_poly.type
_entity_poly.pdbx_seq_one_letter_code
_entity_poly.pdbx_strand_id
1 'polypeptide(L)' 'MAVPKKRTSILKKRIRKNIWKKGGGWAALKTFSLSRSLSTGNSKTFFVKQINKKTLE' A
#
# COMPACT_ATOMS: atom_id res chain seq x y z
N MET A 1 0.72 -2.69 36.35
CA MET A 1 0.76 -3.07 34.91
C MET A 1 0.62 -4.58 34.79
N ALA A 2 -0.24 -5.08 33.91
CA ALA A 2 -0.43 -6.53 33.78
C ALA A 2 0.78 -7.16 33.06
N VAL A 3 1.37 -8.20 33.65
CA VAL A 3 2.52 -8.92 33.09
C VAL A 3 2.06 -10.26 32.50
N PRO A 4 2.46 -10.61 31.26
CA PRO A 4 2.08 -11.87 30.66
C PRO A 4 2.71 -13.06 31.40
N LYS A 5 1.89 -14.01 31.86
CA LYS A 5 2.35 -15.20 32.60
C LYS A 5 3.16 -16.18 31.74
N LYS A 6 2.91 -16.20 30.43
CA LYS A 6 3.55 -17.10 29.46
C LYS A 6 3.83 -16.36 28.15
N ARG A 7 4.88 -16.78 27.44
CA ARG A 7 5.17 -16.25 26.09
C ARG A 7 4.09 -16.67 25.09
N THR A 8 3.86 -15.82 24.11
CA THR A 8 2.94 -16.12 23.01
C THR A 8 3.53 -17.23 22.13
N SER A 9 2.71 -18.19 21.71
CA SER A 9 3.15 -19.21 20.77
C SER A 9 3.59 -18.60 19.43
N ILE A 10 4.46 -19.31 18.71
CA ILE A 10 4.99 -18.86 17.42
C ILE A 10 3.85 -18.60 16.43
N LEU A 11 2.85 -19.48 16.41
CA LEU A 11 1.67 -19.35 15.55
C LEU A 11 0.87 -18.07 15.86
N LYS A 12 0.55 -17.82 17.14
CA LYS A 12 -0.19 -16.61 17.56
C LYS A 12 0.58 -15.32 17.26
N LYS A 13 1.92 -15.36 17.29
CA LYS A 13 2.76 -14.24 16.85
C LYS A 13 2.68 -14.01 15.34
N ARG A 14 2.74 -15.07 14.53
CA ARG A 14 2.66 -15.00 13.06
C ARG A 14 1.30 -14.46 12.59
N ILE A 15 0.19 -14.92 13.17
CA ILE A 15 -1.17 -14.46 12.83
C ILE A 15 -1.30 -12.94 12.99
N ARG A 16 -0.85 -12.39 14.13
CA ARG A 16 -0.87 -10.94 14.37
C ARG A 16 -0.05 -10.16 13.33
N LYS A 17 1.13 -10.65 12.98
CA LYS A 17 1.96 -10.03 11.92
C LYS A 17 1.29 -10.10 10.55
N ASN A 18 0.61 -11.20 10.23
CA ASN A 18 -0.10 -11.35 8.95
C ASN A 18 -1.30 -10.41 8.86
N ILE A 19 -2.04 -10.20 9.95
CA ILE A 19 -3.13 -9.21 10.00
C ILE A 19 -2.59 -7.81 9.71
N TRP A 20 -1.46 -7.44 10.35
CA TRP A 20 -0.83 -6.15 10.09
C TRP A 20 -0.35 -6.00 8.63
N LYS A 21 0.29 -7.05 8.07
CA LYS A 21 0.73 -7.07 6.67
C LYS A 21 -0.41 -7.04 5.65
N LYS A 22 -1.60 -7.55 6.00
CA LYS A 22 -2.78 -7.56 5.13
C LYS A 22 -3.20 -6.15 4.70
N GLY A 23 -2.94 -5.13 5.52
CA GLY A 23 -3.22 -3.73 5.17
C GLY A 23 -2.50 -3.26 3.90
N GLY A 24 -1.25 -3.69 3.68
CA GLY A 24 -0.47 -3.33 2.50
C GLY A 24 -1.04 -3.90 1.19
N GLY A 25 -1.63 -5.10 1.24
CA GLY A 25 -2.26 -5.73 0.06
C GLY A 25 -3.43 -4.91 -0.48
N TRP A 26 -4.28 -4.39 0.40
CA TRP A 26 -5.40 -3.52 0.00
C TRP A 26 -4.93 -2.19 -0.60
N ALA A 27 -3.85 -1.61 -0.06
CA ALA A 27 -3.25 -0.42 -0.63
C ALA A 27 -2.74 -0.71 -2.05
N ALA A 28 -2.03 -1.83 -2.26
CA ALA A 28 -1.51 -2.24 -3.56
C ALA A 28 -2.61 -2.40 -4.62
N LEU A 29 -3.74 -3.03 -4.26
CA LEU A 29 -4.87 -3.19 -5.16
C LEU A 29 -5.47 -1.84 -5.59
N LYS A 30 -5.68 -0.92 -4.63
CA LYS A 30 -6.18 0.42 -4.93
C LYS A 30 -5.21 1.23 -5.79
N THR A 31 -3.90 1.13 -5.52
CA THR A 31 -2.87 1.81 -6.33
C THR A 31 -2.80 1.25 -7.74
N PHE A 32 -2.97 -0.06 -7.93
CA PHE A 32 -2.95 -0.67 -9.26
C PHE A 32 -4.14 -0.23 -10.12
N SER A 33 -5.35 -0.20 -9.56
CA SER A 33 -6.51 0.36 -10.26
C SER A 33 -6.32 1.84 -10.60
N LEU A 34 -5.72 2.61 -9.69
CA LEU A 34 -5.46 4.03 -9.89
C LEU A 34 -4.41 4.27 -10.99
N SER A 35 -3.29 3.54 -10.99
CA SER A 35 -2.23 3.75 -11.98
C SER A 35 -2.72 3.47 -13.40
N ARG A 36 -3.56 2.46 -13.58
CA ARG A 36 -4.17 2.15 -14.89
C ARG A 36 -5.10 3.26 -15.36
N SER A 37 -5.86 3.88 -14.45
CA SER A 37 -6.73 5.03 -14.77
C SER A 37 -5.96 6.31 -15.11
N LEU A 38 -4.79 6.51 -14.50
CA LEU A 38 -3.90 7.63 -14.81
C LEU A 38 -3.14 7.41 -16.13
N SER A 39 -2.71 6.18 -16.39
CA SER A 39 -1.92 5.83 -17.57
C SER A 39 -2.67 6.06 -18.88
N THR A 40 -4.00 5.87 -18.90
CA THR A 40 -4.80 6.06 -20.12
C THR A 40 -5.02 7.52 -20.49
N GLY A 41 -4.72 8.50 -19.63
CA GLY A 41 -4.87 9.93 -19.91
C GLY A 41 -6.32 10.42 -20.12
N ASN A 42 -7.30 9.52 -20.11
CA ASN A 42 -8.71 9.82 -20.36
C ASN A 42 -9.48 10.22 -19.09
N SER A 43 -8.85 10.13 -17.92
CA SER A 43 -9.47 10.46 -16.64
C SER A 43 -9.56 11.99 -16.46
N LYS A 44 -10.77 12.54 -16.53
CA LYS A 44 -11.03 13.98 -16.35
C LYS A 44 -10.99 14.44 -14.89
N THR A 45 -11.13 13.50 -13.95
CA THR A 45 -11.27 13.77 -12.51
C THR A 45 -9.95 13.72 -11.75
N PHE A 46 -8.93 13.04 -12.28
CA PHE A 46 -7.63 12.88 -11.62
C PHE A 46 -6.58 13.76 -12.32
N PHE A 47 -6.13 14.81 -11.63
CA PHE A 47 -5.07 15.69 -12.12
C PHE A 47 -3.70 15.23 -11.60
N VAL A 48 -2.77 14.99 -12.52
CA VAL A 48 -1.36 14.70 -12.21
C VAL A 48 -0.51 15.80 -12.82
N LYS A 49 0.31 16.47 -12.01
CA LYS A 49 1.25 17.48 -12.50
C LYS A 49 2.33 16.79 -13.31
N GLN A 50 2.28 16.92 -14.64
CA GLN A 50 3.40 16.51 -15.50
C GLN A 50 4.55 17.49 -15.26
N ILE A 51 5.63 17.01 -14.65
CA ILE A 51 6.89 17.75 -14.62
C ILE A 51 7.49 17.57 -16.01
N ASN A 52 7.50 18.63 -16.83
CA ASN A 52 8.24 18.64 -18.09
C ASN A 52 9.69 18.30 -17.76
N LYS A 53 10.11 17.07 -18.07
CA LYS A 53 11.53 16.73 -18.12
C LYS A 53 12.06 17.48 -19.33
N LYS A 54 12.59 18.68 -19.12
CA LYS A 54 13.51 19.28 -20.09
C LYS A 54 14.65 18.27 -20.21
N THR A 55 14.64 17.48 -21.27
CA THR A 55 15.82 16.77 -21.73
C THR A 55 16.86 17.85 -21.99
N LEU A 56 17.81 17.96 -21.08
CA LEU A 56 19.04 18.68 -21.34
C LEU A 56 19.81 17.83 -22.34
N GLU A 57 19.68 18.18 -23.60
CA GLU A 57 20.65 17.81 -24.64
C GLU A 57 22.01 18.41 -24.30
#